data_AF-A0A843HTF7-F1
#
_entry.id   AF-A0A843HTF7-F1
#
_cell.length_a   1.000
_cell.length_b   1.000
_cell.length_c   1.000
_cell.angle_alpha   90.00
_cell.angle_beta   90.00
_cell.angle_gamma   90.00
#
_symmetry.space_group_name_H-M   'P 1'
#
loop_
_entity.id
_entity.type
_entity.pdbx_description
1 polymer ?
#
loop_
_entity_poly.entity_id
_entity_poly.type
_entity_poly.pdbx_seq_one_letter_code
_entity_poly.pdbx_strand_id
1 'polypeptide(L)'
;YMGSKESNRNWIIEGFVYELPWILLFLFVYNDDLGTTLAGFALLFMFICILRTVYVSFTYKKDIDSGSVPMRKKSSSLWVVFSLFILLNGIGLIIVGYRRNVQRWIIEGALFEFLWVPFIVLSGSDNGIASFFVGIAIVGWILSIARTIMIYFEEKRMDNLSFNPSPQPVVSSPVQESISKPVENTVSEIIPEFKPYKAEIDNQKQAFDKKEENIKGLINKRFASGELSHNRFMSVIDSCHKLFYHQADSATSIIEMAPEYSERLDETVKDKISIMDSINDEMNNLIEELIIHDGDNEKSDEDLKELFANMDNLINSVKDYK
;
A
#
# COMPACT_ATOMS: atom_id res chain seq x y z
N TYR A 1 16.45 -14.37 -7.79
CA TYR A 1 16.24 -13.36 -6.72
C TYR A 1 15.40 -13.91 -5.55
N MET A 2 14.09 -14.16 -5.74
CA MET A 2 13.18 -14.66 -4.68
C MET A 2 13.74 -15.88 -3.92
N GLY A 3 14.25 -16.89 -4.63
CA GLY A 3 14.87 -18.05 -3.99
C GLY A 3 16.08 -17.74 -3.11
N SER A 4 16.85 -16.68 -3.42
CA SER A 4 17.95 -16.23 -2.56
C SER A 4 17.46 -15.52 -1.30
N LYS A 5 16.36 -14.76 -1.41
CA LYS A 5 15.76 -14.06 -0.27
C LYS A 5 15.18 -15.04 0.75
N GLU A 6 14.53 -16.09 0.26
CA GLU A 6 13.93 -17.14 1.09
C GLU A 6 14.88 -18.30 1.41
N SER A 7 16.15 -18.21 0.98
CA SER A 7 17.12 -19.31 1.07
C SER A 7 16.61 -20.65 0.47
N ASN A 8 15.68 -20.58 -0.48
CA ASN A 8 15.10 -21.75 -1.16
C ASN A 8 15.90 -22.09 -2.43
N ARG A 9 16.77 -23.10 -2.31
CA ARG A 9 17.67 -23.53 -3.39
C ARG A 9 16.92 -24.04 -4.64
N ASN A 10 15.73 -24.62 -4.48
CA ASN A 10 14.95 -25.12 -5.61
C ASN A 10 14.47 -23.98 -6.51
N TRP A 11 14.05 -22.86 -5.93
CA TRP A 11 13.61 -21.68 -6.69
C TRP A 11 14.76 -21.01 -7.45
N ILE A 12 15.99 -21.09 -6.92
CA ILE A 12 17.17 -20.58 -7.62
C ILE A 12 17.47 -21.44 -8.85
N ILE A 13 17.45 -22.77 -8.68
CA ILE A 13 17.68 -23.72 -9.78
C ILE A 13 16.58 -23.57 -10.84
N GLU A 14 15.32 -23.45 -10.42
CA GLU A 14 14.17 -23.26 -11.30
C GLU A 14 14.32 -21.98 -12.14
N GLY A 15 14.71 -20.86 -11.52
CA GLY A 15 15.02 -19.62 -12.24
C GLY A 15 16.12 -19.79 -13.29
N PHE A 16 17.18 -20.53 -12.97
CA PHE A 16 18.28 -20.79 -13.92
C PHE A 16 17.83 -21.66 -15.11
N VAL A 17 16.93 -22.62 -14.86
CA VAL A 17 16.34 -23.45 -15.92
C VAL A 17 15.50 -22.61 -16.89
N TYR A 18 14.78 -21.59 -16.40
CA TYR A 18 14.01 -20.68 -17.25
C TYR A 18 14.87 -19.81 -18.17
N GLU A 19 16.10 -19.50 -17.76
CA GLU A 19 17.05 -18.71 -18.57
C GLU A 19 17.85 -19.55 -19.57
N LEU A 20 17.89 -20.87 -19.40
CA LEU A 20 18.72 -21.77 -20.20
C LEU A 20 18.40 -21.71 -21.71
N PRO A 21 17.12 -21.63 -22.15
CA PRO A 21 16.80 -21.42 -23.57
C PRO A 21 17.35 -20.11 -24.15
N TRP A 22 17.44 -19.03 -23.36
CA TRP A 22 18.02 -17.75 -23.81
C TRP A 22 19.53 -17.85 -24.03
N ILE A 23 20.23 -18.55 -23.13
CA ILE A 23 21.66 -18.80 -23.26
C ILE A 23 21.94 -19.66 -24.49
N LEU A 24 21.15 -20.72 -24.70
CA LEU A 24 21.27 -21.56 -25.91
C LEU A 24 20.94 -20.77 -27.17
N LEU A 25 19.90 -19.94 -27.16
CA LEU A 25 19.53 -19.10 -28.30
C LEU A 25 20.69 -18.19 -28.71
N PHE A 26 21.39 -17.58 -27.74
CA PHE A 26 22.54 -16.72 -28.04
C PHE A 26 23.70 -17.50 -28.67
N LEU A 27 23.94 -18.74 -28.23
CA LEU A 27 25.00 -19.60 -28.77
C LEU A 27 24.70 -20.09 -30.20
N PHE A 28 23.42 -20.26 -30.55
CA PHE A 28 23.00 -20.83 -31.82
C PHE A 28 22.30 -19.83 -32.75
N VAL A 29 22.47 -18.52 -32.51
CA VAL A 29 21.81 -17.45 -33.27
C VAL A 29 22.11 -17.49 -34.78
N TYR A 30 23.23 -18.10 -35.19
CA TYR A 30 23.63 -18.23 -36.60
C TYR A 30 23.08 -19.49 -37.29
N ASN A 31 22.32 -20.33 -36.59
CA ASN A 31 21.66 -21.50 -37.18
C ASN A 31 20.16 -21.20 -37.28
N ASP A 32 19.66 -20.98 -38.48
CA ASP A 32 18.28 -20.51 -38.71
C ASP A 32 17.21 -21.46 -38.14
N ASP A 33 17.36 -22.77 -38.37
CA ASP A 33 16.39 -23.78 -37.90
C ASP A 33 16.44 -23.96 -36.37
N LEU A 34 17.66 -23.99 -35.81
CA LEU A 34 17.84 -24.21 -34.38
C LEU A 34 17.53 -22.95 -33.57
N GLY A 35 17.88 -21.79 -34.10
CA GLY A 35 17.62 -20.48 -33.51
C GLY A 35 16.13 -20.17 -33.42
N THR A 36 15.36 -20.43 -34.48
CA THR A 36 13.91 -20.27 -34.46
C THR A 36 13.24 -21.21 -33.45
N THR A 37 13.67 -22.47 -33.38
CA THR A 37 13.17 -23.44 -32.40
C THR A 37 13.49 -23.02 -30.96
N LEU A 38 14.73 -22.59 -30.69
CA LEU A 38 15.16 -22.12 -29.37
C LEU A 38 14.46 -20.82 -28.96
N ALA A 39 14.17 -19.92 -29.90
CA ALA A 39 13.41 -18.71 -29.63
C ALA A 39 11.98 -19.06 -29.19
N GLY A 40 11.35 -20.05 -29.82
CA GLY A 40 10.06 -20.59 -29.39
C GLY A 40 10.09 -21.13 -27.97
N PHE A 41 11.10 -21.93 -27.63
CA PHE A 41 11.27 -22.44 -26.26
C PHE A 41 11.57 -21.32 -25.24
N ALA A 42 12.37 -20.32 -25.61
CA ALA A 42 12.69 -19.20 -24.74
C ALA A 42 11.45 -18.36 -24.39
N LEU A 43 10.59 -18.11 -25.37
CA LEU A 43 9.31 -17.44 -25.14
C LEU A 43 8.36 -18.28 -24.26
N LEU A 44 8.29 -19.60 -24.49
CA LEU A 44 7.49 -20.51 -23.67
C LEU A 44 7.97 -20.51 -22.21
N PHE A 45 9.27 -20.63 -21.98
CA PHE A 45 9.84 -20.68 -20.63
C PHE A 45 9.74 -19.33 -19.92
N MET A 46 9.84 -18.22 -20.66
CA MET A 46 9.55 -16.89 -20.14
C MET A 46 8.10 -16.80 -19.66
N PHE A 47 7.14 -17.28 -20.44
CA PHE A 47 5.73 -17.29 -20.04
C PHE A 47 5.49 -18.13 -18.77
N ILE A 48 6.06 -19.34 -18.71
CA ILE A 48 6.00 -20.21 -17.53
C ILE A 48 6.62 -19.52 -16.30
N CYS A 49 7.77 -18.85 -16.48
CA CYS A 49 8.45 -18.10 -15.43
C CYS A 49 7.57 -16.96 -14.87
N ILE A 50 6.88 -16.22 -15.73
CA ILE A 50 5.94 -15.16 -15.32
C ILE A 50 4.78 -15.75 -14.51
N LEU A 51 4.12 -16.80 -15.02
CA LEU A 51 3.02 -17.47 -14.31
C LEU A 51 3.46 -17.99 -12.94
N ARG A 52 4.64 -18.59 -12.88
CA ARG A 52 5.21 -19.11 -11.64
C ARG A 52 5.53 -18.00 -10.65
N THR A 53 6.12 -16.91 -11.11
CA THR A 53 6.44 -15.74 -10.28
C THR A 53 5.18 -15.15 -9.66
N VAL A 54 4.11 -15.02 -10.46
CA VAL A 54 2.80 -14.56 -10.00
C VAL A 54 2.23 -15.53 -8.95
N TYR A 55 2.26 -16.85 -9.21
CA TYR A 55 1.79 -17.87 -8.27
C TYR A 55 2.55 -17.84 -6.94
N VAL A 56 3.89 -17.79 -6.98
CA VAL A 56 4.74 -17.73 -5.79
C VAL A 56 4.47 -16.45 -5.01
N SER A 57 4.33 -15.30 -5.69
CA SER A 57 3.99 -14.04 -5.03
C SER A 57 2.64 -14.08 -4.31
N PHE A 58 1.63 -14.75 -4.88
CA PHE A 58 0.33 -14.89 -4.23
C PHE A 58 0.36 -15.87 -3.05
N THR A 59 1.05 -16.99 -3.21
CA THR A 59 1.16 -18.01 -2.16
C THR A 59 1.96 -17.47 -0.97
N TYR A 60 3.08 -16.80 -1.24
CA TYR A 60 3.91 -16.17 -0.22
C TYR A 60 3.15 -15.10 0.58
N LYS A 61 2.31 -14.30 -0.11
CA LYS A 61 1.45 -13.33 0.57
C LYS A 61 0.42 -14.01 1.47
N LYS A 62 -0.17 -15.13 1.02
CA LYS A 62 -1.12 -15.92 1.80
C LYS A 62 -0.48 -16.49 3.08
N ASP A 63 0.78 -16.92 3.01
CA ASP A 63 1.48 -17.50 4.16
C ASP A 63 1.89 -16.43 5.18
N ILE A 64 2.31 -15.24 4.73
CA ILE A 64 2.52 -14.08 5.62
C ILE A 64 1.21 -13.65 6.31
N ASP A 65 0.11 -13.59 5.55
CA ASP A 65 -1.19 -13.16 6.07
C ASP A 65 -1.84 -14.23 6.99
N SER A 66 -1.41 -15.49 6.91
CA SER A 66 -1.92 -16.61 7.73
C SER A 66 -1.47 -16.58 9.20
N GLY A 67 -0.68 -15.58 9.59
CA GLY A 67 -0.29 -15.32 10.97
C GLY A 67 -1.41 -14.87 11.90
N SER A 68 -2.43 -14.11 11.44
CA SER A 68 -3.63 -13.75 12.26
C SER A 68 -4.64 -12.78 11.60
N VAL A 69 -4.97 -12.84 10.31
CA VAL A 69 -6.09 -12.02 9.78
C VAL A 69 -6.93 -12.78 8.74
N PRO A 70 -8.27 -12.92 8.90
CA PRO A 70 -9.11 -13.47 7.85
C PRO A 70 -9.23 -12.46 6.70
N MET A 71 -8.85 -12.93 5.50
CA MET A 71 -8.96 -12.21 4.23
C MET A 71 -10.36 -11.61 4.00
N ARG A 72 -10.52 -10.29 4.15
CA ARG A 72 -11.72 -9.55 3.68
C ARG A 72 -11.39 -8.59 2.54
N LYS A 73 -11.34 -9.18 1.34
CA LYS A 73 -11.81 -8.72 0.02
C LYS A 73 -10.87 -9.29 -1.03
N LYS A 74 -11.32 -10.37 -1.68
CA LYS A 74 -10.82 -10.81 -3.00
C LYS A 74 -11.13 -9.71 -4.02
N SER A 75 -10.41 -8.58 -3.97
CA SER A 75 -10.34 -7.68 -5.11
C SER A 75 -9.58 -8.45 -6.19
N SER A 76 -10.29 -8.72 -7.28
CA SER A 76 -9.98 -9.68 -8.32
C SER A 76 -8.71 -9.30 -9.10
N SER A 77 -7.53 -9.61 -8.55
CA SER A 77 -6.25 -9.52 -9.30
C SER A 77 -6.18 -10.46 -10.52
N LEU A 78 -7.25 -11.21 -10.78
CA LEU A 78 -7.51 -12.02 -11.97
C LEU A 78 -7.36 -11.22 -13.27
N TRP A 79 -7.60 -9.90 -13.26
CA TRP A 79 -7.38 -9.05 -14.44
C TRP A 79 -5.91 -8.96 -14.88
N VAL A 80 -4.96 -9.10 -13.94
CA VAL A 80 -3.53 -9.18 -14.24
C VAL A 80 -3.19 -10.51 -14.93
N VAL A 81 -3.95 -11.57 -14.65
CA VAL A 81 -3.77 -12.86 -15.32
C VAL A 81 -4.29 -12.78 -16.77
N PHE A 82 -5.35 -12.01 -17.02
CA PHE A 82 -5.83 -11.78 -18.39
C PHE A 82 -4.79 -11.08 -19.27
N SER A 83 -3.94 -10.21 -18.71
CA SER A 83 -2.89 -9.54 -19.49
C SER A 83 -1.85 -10.49 -20.09
N LEU A 84 -1.72 -11.70 -19.53
CA LEU A 84 -0.80 -12.73 -20.01
C LEU A 84 -1.31 -13.45 -21.26
N PHE A 85 -2.62 -13.41 -21.52
CA PHE A 85 -3.17 -14.02 -22.73
C PHE A 85 -3.00 -13.07 -23.91
N ILE A 86 -2.37 -13.57 -24.97
CA ILE A 86 -2.04 -12.84 -26.21
C ILE A 86 -3.23 -12.01 -26.70
N LEU A 87 -4.44 -12.56 -26.80
CA LEU A 87 -5.63 -11.87 -27.32
C LEU A 87 -6.55 -11.24 -26.27
N LEU A 88 -6.12 -11.16 -25.01
CA LEU A 88 -6.90 -10.56 -23.92
C LEU A 88 -6.03 -9.58 -23.11
N ASN A 89 -4.90 -9.15 -23.70
CA ASN A 89 -3.85 -8.48 -22.97
C ASN A 89 -4.29 -7.08 -22.48
N GLY A 90 -5.10 -6.38 -23.28
CA GLY A 90 -5.63 -5.05 -23.01
C GLY A 90 -6.96 -5.06 -22.26
N ILE A 91 -7.70 -6.17 -22.25
CA ILE A 91 -8.97 -6.28 -21.52
C ILE A 91 -8.81 -5.96 -20.03
N GLY A 92 -7.73 -6.42 -19.40
CA GLY A 92 -7.45 -6.13 -18.00
C GLY A 92 -7.36 -4.61 -17.71
N LEU A 93 -6.67 -3.88 -18.58
CA LEU A 93 -6.52 -2.42 -18.49
C LEU A 93 -7.85 -1.70 -18.73
N ILE A 94 -8.66 -2.18 -19.68
CA ILE A 94 -9.99 -1.63 -19.97
C ILE A 94 -10.90 -1.76 -18.73
N ILE A 95 -10.96 -2.95 -18.12
CA ILE A 95 -11.80 -3.21 -16.94
C ILE A 95 -11.40 -2.30 -15.78
N VAL A 96 -10.11 -2.20 -15.48
CA VAL A 96 -9.62 -1.36 -14.38
C VAL A 96 -9.83 0.13 -14.68
N GLY A 97 -9.59 0.54 -15.93
CA GLY A 97 -9.84 1.90 -16.41
C GLY A 97 -11.30 2.32 -16.22
N TYR A 98 -12.26 1.46 -16.58
CA TYR A 98 -13.68 1.71 -16.31
C TYR A 98 -13.99 1.79 -14.82
N ARG A 99 -13.47 0.85 -14.01
CA ARG A 99 -13.70 0.83 -12.56
C ARG A 99 -13.22 2.11 -11.86
N ARG A 100 -12.09 2.66 -12.30
CA ARG A 100 -11.48 3.87 -11.71
C ARG A 100 -11.83 5.15 -12.47
N ASN A 101 -12.62 5.06 -13.53
CA ASN A 101 -12.97 6.17 -14.41
C ASN A 101 -11.73 6.89 -15.03
N VAL A 102 -10.68 6.13 -15.36
CA VAL A 102 -9.43 6.66 -15.95
C VAL A 102 -9.41 6.36 -17.46
N GLN A 103 -9.84 7.34 -18.27
CA GLN A 103 -9.96 7.17 -19.73
C GLN A 103 -8.64 6.77 -20.42
N ARG A 104 -7.49 7.24 -19.91
CA ARG A 104 -6.17 6.90 -20.49
C ARG A 104 -5.92 5.40 -20.47
N TRP A 105 -6.28 4.71 -19.40
CA TRP A 105 -6.07 3.26 -19.27
C TRP A 105 -6.99 2.45 -20.20
N ILE A 106 -8.20 2.95 -20.43
CA ILE A 106 -9.15 2.35 -21.38
C ILE A 106 -8.59 2.43 -22.80
N ILE A 107 -8.07 3.61 -23.19
CA ILE A 107 -7.48 3.82 -24.53
C ILE A 107 -6.20 2.98 -24.70
N GLU A 108 -5.33 2.96 -23.70
CA GLU A 108 -4.11 2.12 -23.71
C GLU A 108 -4.46 0.64 -23.87
N GLY A 109 -5.44 0.13 -23.11
CA GLY A 109 -5.92 -1.25 -23.25
C GLY A 109 -6.47 -1.56 -24.64
N ALA A 110 -7.30 -0.65 -25.20
CA ALA A 110 -7.84 -0.83 -26.54
C ALA A 110 -6.76 -0.83 -27.64
N LEU A 111 -5.71 -0.03 -27.48
CA LEU A 111 -4.56 -0.02 -28.41
C LEU A 111 -3.84 -1.37 -28.41
N PHE A 112 -3.63 -1.98 -27.25
CA PHE A 112 -2.99 -3.30 -27.16
C PHE A 112 -3.83 -4.41 -27.81
N GLU A 113 -5.16 -4.36 -27.67
CA GLU A 113 -6.05 -5.29 -28.38
C GLU A 113 -6.02 -5.07 -29.90
N PHE A 114 -5.97 -3.81 -30.33
CA PHE A 114 -5.97 -3.45 -31.74
C PHE A 114 -4.72 -3.93 -32.47
N LEU A 115 -3.58 -4.06 -31.79
CA LEU A 115 -2.33 -4.57 -32.38
C LEU A 115 -2.46 -6.01 -32.90
N TRP A 116 -3.45 -6.78 -32.45
CA TRP A 116 -3.72 -8.13 -32.94
C TRP A 116 -4.56 -8.19 -34.21
N VAL A 117 -5.30 -7.12 -34.54
CA VAL A 117 -6.17 -7.09 -35.72
C VAL A 117 -5.35 -7.26 -37.01
N PRO A 118 -4.24 -6.54 -37.24
CA PRO A 118 -3.38 -6.78 -38.40
C PRO A 118 -2.83 -8.19 -38.45
N PHE A 119 -2.48 -8.77 -37.29
CA PHE A 119 -1.99 -10.14 -37.23
C PHE A 119 -3.04 -11.15 -37.71
N ILE A 120 -4.28 -11.06 -37.20
CA ILE A 120 -5.37 -11.96 -37.60
C ILE A 120 -5.67 -11.80 -39.09
N VAL A 121 -5.77 -10.57 -39.58
CA VAL A 121 -6.11 -10.27 -40.99
C VAL A 121 -5.00 -10.72 -41.96
N LEU A 122 -3.74 -10.62 -41.56
CA LEU A 122 -2.59 -10.90 -42.43
C LEU A 122 -2.01 -12.31 -42.25
N SER A 123 -2.46 -13.08 -41.26
CA SER A 123 -1.97 -14.44 -40.94
C SER A 123 -2.09 -15.45 -42.09
N GLY A 124 -2.90 -15.18 -43.10
CA GLY A 124 -3.03 -16.02 -44.31
C GLY A 124 -2.14 -15.60 -45.49
N SER A 125 -1.24 -14.63 -45.32
CA SER A 125 -0.40 -14.08 -46.38
C SER A 125 1.06 -14.52 -46.20
N ASP A 126 1.64 -15.21 -47.19
CA ASP A 126 3.04 -15.70 -47.21
C ASP A 126 4.11 -14.59 -47.28
N ASN A 127 3.73 -13.34 -47.04
CA ASN A 127 4.61 -12.19 -47.23
C ASN A 127 5.31 -11.81 -45.93
N GLY A 128 6.57 -11.38 -46.02
CA GLY A 128 7.36 -10.85 -44.88
C GLY A 128 6.73 -9.68 -44.12
N ILE A 129 5.64 -9.13 -44.64
CA ILE A 129 4.76 -8.17 -43.95
C ILE A 129 4.09 -8.82 -42.73
N ALA A 130 3.62 -10.07 -42.85
CA ALA A 130 3.01 -10.79 -41.73
C ALA A 130 4.00 -10.98 -40.58
N SER A 131 5.24 -11.40 -40.87
CA SER A 131 6.30 -11.53 -39.86
C SER A 131 6.66 -10.20 -39.19
N PHE A 132 6.61 -9.09 -39.93
CA PHE A 132 6.83 -7.76 -39.35
C PHE A 132 5.74 -7.38 -38.34
N PHE A 133 4.46 -7.61 -38.67
CA PHE A 133 3.35 -7.33 -37.75
C PHE A 133 3.32 -8.29 -36.55
N VAL A 134 3.74 -9.55 -36.72
CA VAL A 134 3.95 -10.48 -35.60
C VAL A 134 4.99 -9.92 -34.63
N GLY A 135 6.12 -9.41 -35.14
CA GLY A 135 7.15 -8.80 -34.30
C GLY A 135 6.61 -7.61 -33.50
N ILE A 136 5.85 -6.72 -34.15
CA ILE A 136 5.21 -5.58 -33.47
C ILE A 136 4.20 -6.04 -32.42
N ALA A 137 3.37 -7.05 -32.72
CA ALA A 137 2.38 -7.57 -31.80
C ALA A 137 3.02 -8.20 -30.56
N ILE A 138 4.13 -8.93 -30.72
CA ILE A 138 4.90 -9.49 -29.60
C ILE A 138 5.48 -8.39 -28.72
N VAL A 139 6.08 -7.35 -29.31
CA VAL A 139 6.60 -6.19 -28.55
C VAL A 139 5.46 -5.49 -27.81
N GLY A 140 4.33 -5.27 -28.47
CA GLY A 140 3.12 -4.70 -27.87
C GLY A 140 2.59 -5.53 -26.71
N TRP A 141 2.64 -6.86 -26.82
CA TRP A 141 2.23 -7.77 -25.75
C TRP A 141 3.13 -7.67 -24.51
N ILE A 142 4.45 -7.65 -24.70
CA ILE A 142 5.41 -7.48 -23.59
C ILE A 142 5.19 -6.13 -22.90
N LEU A 143 5.02 -5.05 -23.67
CA LEU A 143 4.73 -3.73 -23.14
C LEU A 143 3.40 -3.68 -22.38
N SER A 144 2.37 -4.38 -22.87
CA SER A 144 1.07 -4.51 -22.21
C SER A 144 1.18 -5.19 -20.85
N ILE A 145 1.95 -6.28 -20.75
CA ILE A 145 2.21 -6.96 -19.47
C ILE A 145 2.93 -6.03 -18.49
N ALA A 146 4.02 -5.39 -18.92
CA ALA A 146 4.77 -4.46 -18.08
C ALA A 146 3.88 -3.31 -17.59
N ARG A 147 3.05 -2.74 -18.46
CA ARG A 147 2.12 -1.66 -18.14
C ARG A 147 1.03 -2.10 -17.17
N THR A 148 0.47 -3.30 -17.37
CA THR A 148 -0.52 -3.92 -16.47
C THR A 148 0.05 -4.08 -15.06
N ILE A 149 1.29 -4.58 -14.94
CA ILE A 149 1.97 -4.71 -13.64
C ILE A 149 2.17 -3.35 -13.00
N MET A 150 2.59 -2.34 -13.78
CA MET A 150 2.77 -0.98 -13.27
C MET A 150 1.47 -0.38 -12.73
N ILE A 151 0.37 -0.51 -13.49
CA ILE A 151 -0.96 -0.02 -13.09
C ILE A 151 -1.48 -0.78 -11.88
N TYR A 152 -1.19 -2.07 -11.74
CA TYR A 152 -1.54 -2.82 -10.53
C TYR A 152 -0.88 -2.23 -9.27
N PHE A 153 0.40 -1.85 -9.36
CA PHE A 153 1.08 -1.18 -8.25
C PHE A 153 0.58 0.25 -8.04
N GLU A 154 0.29 0.98 -9.11
CA GLU A 154 -0.27 2.34 -9.03
C GLU A 154 -1.67 2.32 -8.43
N GLU A 155 -2.51 1.34 -8.77
CA GLU A 155 -3.83 1.15 -8.19
C GLU A 155 -3.75 0.85 -6.69
N LYS A 156 -2.87 -0.08 -6.28
CA LYS A 156 -2.60 -0.30 -4.85
C LYS A 156 -2.10 0.96 -4.16
N ARG A 157 -1.25 1.73 -4.83
CA ARG A 157 -0.75 2.99 -4.31
C ARG A 157 -1.88 4.01 -4.19
N MET A 158 -2.82 4.08 -5.13
CA MET A 158 -3.98 4.97 -5.06
C MET A 158 -4.94 4.56 -3.95
N ASP A 159 -5.17 3.27 -3.75
CA ASP A 159 -5.93 2.77 -2.60
C ASP A 159 -5.25 3.18 -1.29
N ASN A 160 -3.92 3.14 -1.22
CA ASN A 160 -3.15 3.58 -0.05
C ASN A 160 -3.05 5.12 0.08
N LEU A 161 -3.01 5.87 -1.03
CA LEU A 161 -2.90 7.34 -1.06
C LEU A 161 -4.22 8.03 -0.77
N SER A 162 -5.36 7.38 -1.09
CA SER A 162 -6.67 7.82 -0.58
C SER A 162 -6.74 7.82 0.94
N PHE A 163 -5.75 7.20 1.60
CA PHE A 163 -5.58 7.16 3.04
C PHE A 163 -4.35 7.92 3.56
N ASN A 164 -3.50 8.55 2.73
CA ASN A 164 -2.32 9.32 3.19
C ASN A 164 -1.61 10.08 2.05
N PRO A 165 -1.45 11.41 2.11
CA PRO A 165 -0.56 12.14 1.21
C PRO A 165 0.90 11.91 1.61
N SER A 166 1.75 11.51 0.66
CA SER A 166 3.17 11.23 0.90
C SER A 166 4.06 12.45 0.56
N PRO A 167 5.17 12.69 1.28
CA PRO A 167 5.91 13.94 1.27
C PRO A 167 6.84 14.08 0.06
N GLN A 168 7.01 15.31 -0.43
CA GLN A 168 7.99 15.63 -1.48
C GLN A 168 9.44 15.59 -0.93
N PRO A 169 10.42 15.19 -1.76
CA PRO A 169 11.82 15.13 -1.35
C PRO A 169 12.38 16.54 -1.11
N VAL A 170 12.86 16.76 0.11
CA VAL A 170 13.58 17.97 0.49
C VAL A 170 14.88 18.03 -0.32
N VAL A 171 14.99 19.03 -1.19
CA VAL A 171 16.23 19.39 -1.88
C VAL A 171 17.21 19.89 -0.82
N SER A 172 18.16 19.05 -0.43
CA SER A 172 19.25 19.41 0.47
C SER A 172 20.25 20.30 -0.26
N SER A 173 20.17 21.61 -0.02
CA SER A 173 21.29 22.53 -0.29
C SER A 173 22.41 22.29 0.73
N PRO A 174 23.69 22.45 0.35
CA PRO A 174 24.80 22.19 1.25
C PRO A 174 24.88 23.27 2.34
N VAL A 175 24.79 22.83 3.58
CA VAL A 175 24.95 23.65 4.79
C VAL A 175 26.41 24.08 4.91
N GLN A 176 26.64 25.39 4.89
CA GLN A 176 27.93 25.99 5.18
C GLN A 176 28.02 26.17 6.71
N GLU A 177 28.86 25.36 7.36
CA GLU A 177 29.19 25.48 8.78
C GLU A 177 29.78 26.86 9.08
N SER A 178 29.12 27.60 9.99
CA SER A 178 29.78 28.68 10.72
C SER A 178 29.52 28.51 12.21
N ILE A 179 30.61 28.66 12.96
CA ILE A 179 30.83 28.21 14.32
C ILE A 179 30.25 29.19 15.35
N SER A 180 29.41 28.63 16.24
CA SER A 180 29.12 28.93 17.65
C SER A 180 29.20 30.37 18.21
N LYS A 181 28.10 30.78 18.86
CA LYS A 181 28.10 31.47 20.17
C LYS A 181 27.03 30.85 21.08
N PRO A 182 27.25 30.80 22.41
CA PRO A 182 26.29 30.26 23.36
C PRO A 182 25.17 31.30 23.58
N VAL A 183 23.94 30.94 23.22
CA VAL A 183 22.77 31.79 23.41
C VAL A 183 22.14 31.48 24.77
N GLU A 184 22.09 32.52 25.59
CA GLU A 184 21.35 32.66 26.83
C GLU A 184 19.92 32.12 26.68
N ASN A 185 19.44 31.35 27.68
CA ASN A 185 18.08 30.81 27.73
C ASN A 185 17.04 31.93 27.83
N THR A 186 16.73 32.58 26.71
CA THR A 186 15.53 33.37 26.55
C THR A 186 14.39 32.37 26.39
N VAL A 187 13.43 32.40 27.32
CA VAL A 187 12.16 31.68 27.17
C VAL A 187 11.58 32.12 25.83
N SER A 188 11.64 31.22 24.84
CA SER A 188 11.15 31.48 23.49
C SER A 188 9.66 31.81 23.61
N GLU A 189 9.30 33.07 23.40
CA GLU A 189 7.90 33.48 23.43
C GLU A 189 7.22 32.80 22.24
N ILE A 190 6.21 31.95 22.52
CA ILE A 190 5.50 31.21 21.48
C ILE A 190 4.98 32.18 20.43
N ILE A 191 5.34 31.89 19.18
CA ILE A 191 4.93 32.66 18.00
C ILE A 191 3.39 32.84 18.03
N PRO A 192 2.87 34.08 17.90
CA PRO A 192 1.45 34.38 18.04
C PRO A 192 0.53 33.49 17.18
N GLU A 193 0.96 33.14 15.98
CA GLU A 193 0.25 32.29 15.01
C GLU A 193 0.06 30.85 15.51
N PHE A 194 0.96 30.35 16.36
CA PHE A 194 0.85 28.99 16.92
C PHE A 194 0.13 28.89 18.26
N LYS A 195 -0.15 30.02 18.92
CA LYS A 195 -0.96 30.07 20.16
C LYS A 195 -2.32 29.35 20.04
N PRO A 196 -3.13 29.52 18.97
CA PRO A 196 -4.40 28.81 18.85
C PRO A 196 -4.22 27.28 18.82
N TYR A 197 -3.20 26.75 18.14
CA TYR A 197 -2.96 25.30 18.11
C TYR A 197 -2.60 24.74 19.47
N LYS A 198 -1.81 25.46 20.29
CA LYS A 198 -1.50 25.00 21.63
C LYS A 198 -2.76 24.84 22.48
N ALA A 199 -3.66 25.82 22.41
CA ALA A 199 -4.95 25.74 23.12
C ALA A 199 -5.81 24.57 22.59
N GLU A 200 -5.81 24.33 21.28
CA GLU A 200 -6.52 23.21 20.67
C GLU A 200 -5.95 21.86 21.13
N ILE A 201 -4.63 21.69 21.12
CA ILE A 201 -3.97 20.46 21.61
C ILE A 201 -4.32 20.20 23.08
N ASP A 202 -4.31 21.24 23.92
CA ASP A 202 -4.66 21.11 25.35
C ASP A 202 -6.14 20.72 25.54
N ASN A 203 -7.05 21.28 24.73
CA ASN A 203 -8.47 20.89 24.73
C ASN A 203 -8.64 19.43 24.30
N GLN A 204 -7.92 19.00 23.26
CA GLN A 204 -7.97 17.62 22.78
C GLN A 204 -7.42 16.62 23.80
N LYS A 205 -6.35 16.97 24.53
CA LYS A 205 -5.83 16.17 25.65
C LYS A 205 -6.93 15.95 26.71
N GLN A 206 -7.59 17.02 27.14
CA GLN A 206 -8.67 16.92 28.13
C GLN A 206 -9.86 16.08 27.62
N ALA A 207 -10.24 16.25 26.35
CA ALA A 207 -11.30 15.47 25.74
C ALA A 207 -10.94 13.98 25.66
N PHE A 208 -9.71 13.66 25.27
CA PHE A 208 -9.20 12.30 25.17
C PHE A 208 -9.18 11.62 26.54
N ASP A 209 -8.63 12.27 27.57
CA ASP A 209 -8.54 11.71 28.94
C ASP A 209 -9.92 11.32 29.49
N LYS A 210 -10.92 12.20 29.30
CA LYS A 210 -12.29 11.93 29.73
C LYS A 210 -12.89 10.73 28.99
N LYS A 211 -12.63 10.59 27.69
CA LYS A 211 -13.09 9.45 26.88
C LYS A 211 -12.40 8.16 27.30
N GLU A 212 -11.09 8.21 27.50
CA GLU A 212 -10.28 7.07 27.95
C GLU A 212 -10.77 6.54 29.29
N GLU A 213 -11.01 7.43 30.26
CA GLU A 213 -11.55 7.06 31.57
C GLU A 213 -12.93 6.38 31.44
N ASN A 214 -13.81 6.94 30.60
CA ASN A 214 -15.13 6.37 30.36
C ASN A 214 -15.06 4.96 29.75
N ILE A 215 -14.25 4.78 28.71
CA ILE A 215 -14.08 3.49 28.04
C ILE A 215 -13.49 2.44 28.99
N LYS A 216 -12.45 2.80 29.75
CA LYS A 216 -11.86 1.92 30.77
C LYS A 216 -12.92 1.52 31.81
N GLY A 217 -13.77 2.47 32.22
CA GLY A 217 -14.92 2.22 33.10
C GLY A 217 -15.93 1.23 32.51
N LEU A 218 -16.32 1.37 31.24
CA LEU A 218 -17.25 0.49 30.55
C LEU A 218 -16.69 -0.93 30.38
N ILE A 219 -15.43 -1.06 29.97
CA ILE A 219 -14.75 -2.36 29.82
C ILE A 219 -14.66 -3.09 31.15
N ASN A 220 -14.28 -2.38 32.23
CA ASN A 220 -14.17 -2.98 33.56
C ASN A 220 -15.52 -3.41 34.14
N LYS A 221 -16.63 -2.78 33.72
CA LYS A 221 -17.98 -3.22 34.08
C LYS A 221 -18.42 -4.47 33.31
N ARG A 222 -18.07 -4.54 32.02
CA ARG A 222 -18.56 -5.57 31.10
C ARG A 222 -17.74 -6.85 31.10
N PHE A 223 -16.44 -6.76 31.28
CA PHE A 223 -15.53 -7.91 31.21
C PHE A 223 -14.84 -8.13 32.55
N ALA A 224 -14.77 -9.37 33.00
CA ALA A 224 -14.07 -9.70 34.23
C ALA A 224 -12.55 -9.50 34.06
N SER A 225 -11.92 -8.89 35.06
CA SER A 225 -10.47 -8.70 35.07
C SER A 225 -9.76 -10.05 34.95
N GLY A 226 -8.95 -10.23 33.90
CA GLY A 226 -8.24 -11.48 33.64
C GLY A 226 -8.79 -12.28 32.45
N GLU A 227 -9.95 -11.93 31.91
CA GLU A 227 -10.41 -12.49 30.64
C GLU A 227 -9.54 -12.01 29.47
N LEU A 228 -9.36 -12.88 28.46
CA LEU A 228 -8.56 -12.55 27.27
C LEU A 228 -9.12 -11.32 26.54
N SER A 229 -10.45 -11.18 26.50
CA SER A 229 -11.13 -10.04 25.89
C SER A 229 -10.83 -8.74 26.63
N HIS A 230 -10.95 -8.73 27.97
CA HIS A 230 -10.60 -7.58 28.81
C HIS A 230 -9.17 -7.08 28.54
N ASN A 231 -8.18 -7.98 28.62
CA ASN A 231 -6.78 -7.63 28.42
C ASN A 231 -6.50 -7.12 27.00
N ARG A 232 -7.15 -7.68 25.98
CA ARG A 232 -7.04 -7.21 24.60
C ARG A 232 -7.60 -5.79 24.45
N PHE A 233 -8.78 -5.52 25.00
CA PHE A 233 -9.39 -4.20 24.91
C PHE A 233 -8.56 -3.13 25.64
N MET A 234 -8.07 -3.44 26.84
CA MET A 234 -7.16 -2.55 27.57
C MET A 234 -5.87 -2.28 26.78
N SER A 235 -5.31 -3.29 26.10
CA SER A 235 -4.11 -3.11 25.27
C SER A 235 -4.32 -2.21 24.06
N VAL A 236 -5.52 -2.23 23.45
CA VAL A 236 -5.85 -1.32 22.34
C VAL A 236 -5.92 0.11 22.86
N ILE A 237 -6.60 0.34 23.98
CA ILE A 237 -6.71 1.67 24.60
C ILE A 237 -5.35 2.22 25.00
N ASP A 238 -4.51 1.41 25.64
CA ASP A 238 -3.15 1.81 26.00
C ASP A 238 -2.30 2.15 24.77
N SER A 239 -2.58 1.52 23.63
CA SER A 239 -1.92 1.83 22.36
C SER A 239 -2.43 3.15 21.77
N CYS A 240 -3.74 3.40 21.82
CA CYS A 240 -4.34 4.69 21.46
C CYS A 240 -3.79 5.82 22.31
N HIS A 241 -3.70 5.63 23.63
CA HIS A 241 -3.13 6.61 24.58
C HIS A 241 -1.70 6.98 24.19
N LYS A 242 -0.82 5.98 24.02
CA LYS A 242 0.57 6.22 23.62
C LYS A 242 0.68 6.96 22.30
N LEU A 243 -0.16 6.60 21.33
CA LEU A 243 -0.14 7.23 20.02
C LEU A 243 -0.61 8.68 20.08
N PHE A 244 -1.75 8.92 20.72
CA PHE A 244 -2.35 10.24 20.90
C PHE A 244 -1.36 11.20 21.57
N TYR A 245 -0.84 10.83 22.74
CA TYR A 245 0.10 11.67 23.48
C TYR A 245 1.41 11.87 22.74
N HIS A 246 1.88 10.88 21.96
CA HIS A 246 3.04 11.06 21.11
C HIS A 246 2.81 12.13 20.02
N GLN A 247 1.65 12.14 19.35
CA GLN A 247 1.33 13.19 18.38
C GLN A 247 1.18 14.55 19.05
N ALA A 248 0.52 14.59 20.21
CA ALA A 248 0.31 15.81 20.97
C ALA A 248 1.63 16.45 21.41
N ASP A 249 2.52 15.65 22.01
CA ASP A 249 3.83 16.13 22.48
C ASP A 249 4.74 16.51 21.31
N SER A 250 4.64 15.80 20.17
CA SER A 250 5.33 16.17 18.94
C SER A 250 4.85 17.53 18.42
N ALA A 251 3.53 17.76 18.38
CA ALA A 251 2.95 19.02 17.93
C ALA A 251 3.32 20.18 18.88
N THR A 252 3.23 19.98 20.18
CA THR A 252 3.67 20.95 21.19
C THR A 252 5.15 21.28 21.04
N SER A 253 6.01 20.28 20.84
CA SER A 253 7.44 20.48 20.64
C SER A 253 7.73 21.32 19.38
N ILE A 254 7.02 21.07 18.28
CA ILE A 254 7.15 21.88 17.06
C ILE A 254 6.78 23.35 17.34
N ILE A 255 5.67 23.58 18.03
CA ILE A 255 5.19 24.93 18.37
C ILE A 255 6.19 25.67 19.27
N GLU A 256 6.77 24.98 20.24
CA GLU A 256 7.66 25.58 21.24
C GLU A 256 9.08 25.81 20.73
N MET A 257 9.55 24.96 19.80
CA MET A 257 10.91 25.04 19.24
C MET A 257 10.99 25.82 17.92
N ALA A 258 9.86 26.21 17.33
CA ALA A 258 9.85 26.98 16.09
C ALA A 258 10.47 28.37 16.30
N PRO A 259 11.55 28.73 15.56
CA PRO A 259 12.17 30.05 15.67
C PRO A 259 11.35 31.15 14.97
N GLU A 260 10.56 30.76 13.96
CA GLU A 260 9.67 31.63 13.21
C GLU A 260 8.51 30.82 12.60
N TYR A 261 7.45 31.52 12.20
CA TYR A 261 6.35 30.89 11.49
C TYR A 261 6.80 30.40 10.11
N SER A 262 6.40 29.20 9.73
CA SER A 262 6.46 28.76 8.35
C SER A 262 5.23 27.93 8.02
N GLU A 263 4.75 28.06 6.78
CA GLU A 263 3.59 27.32 6.26
C GLU A 263 3.78 25.80 6.42
N ARG A 264 5.02 25.31 6.22
CA ARG A 264 5.35 23.90 6.42
C ARG A 264 5.16 23.43 7.87
N LEU A 265 5.55 24.26 8.84
CA LEU A 265 5.35 23.92 10.26
C LEU A 265 3.87 24.00 10.64
N ASP A 266 3.13 24.96 10.09
CA ASP A 266 1.68 25.08 10.24
C ASP A 266 0.94 23.83 9.72
N GLU A 267 1.24 23.39 8.49
CA GLU A 267 0.71 22.15 7.93
C GLU A 267 1.07 20.93 8.78
N THR A 268 2.32 20.84 9.24
CA THR A 268 2.75 19.72 10.09
C THR A 268 1.96 19.69 11.40
N VAL A 269 1.75 20.85 12.05
CA VAL A 269 0.96 20.93 13.29
C VAL A 269 -0.50 20.56 13.03
N LYS A 270 -1.11 21.04 11.93
CA LYS A 270 -2.46 20.67 11.52
C LYS A 270 -2.62 19.17 11.26
N ASP A 271 -1.66 18.55 10.58
CA ASP A 271 -1.69 17.11 10.32
C ASP A 271 -1.67 16.31 11.62
N LYS A 272 -0.84 16.74 12.59
CA LYS A 272 -0.78 16.10 13.92
C LYS A 272 -2.10 16.25 14.68
N ILE A 273 -2.73 17.42 14.62
CA ILE A 273 -4.05 17.69 15.19
C ILE A 273 -5.12 16.82 14.53
N SER A 274 -5.11 16.70 13.20
CA SER A 274 -6.07 15.86 12.47
C SER A 274 -5.96 14.37 12.85
N ILE A 275 -4.75 13.87 13.11
CA ILE A 275 -4.56 12.50 13.63
C ILE A 275 -5.16 12.37 15.04
N MET A 276 -4.95 13.36 15.91
CA MET A 276 -5.53 13.37 17.26
C MET A 276 -7.05 13.41 17.23
N ASP A 277 -7.65 14.20 16.33
CA ASP A 277 -9.10 14.22 16.09
C ASP A 277 -9.62 12.85 15.67
N SER A 278 -8.95 12.21 14.70
CA SER A 278 -9.33 10.88 14.22
C SER A 278 -9.30 9.83 15.33
N ILE A 279 -8.28 9.87 16.21
CA ILE A 279 -8.22 9.00 17.39
C ILE A 279 -9.38 9.29 18.35
N ASN A 280 -9.68 10.58 18.58
CA ASN A 280 -10.76 11.02 19.44
C ASN A 280 -12.15 10.56 18.93
N ASP A 281 -12.35 10.54 17.62
CA ASP A 281 -13.59 10.07 16.99
C ASP A 281 -13.74 8.56 17.10
N GLU A 282 -12.67 7.78 16.89
CA GLU A 282 -12.73 6.33 17.12
C GLU A 282 -12.99 5.97 18.59
N MET A 283 -12.46 6.77 19.53
CA MET A 283 -12.79 6.62 20.95
C MET A 283 -14.27 6.90 21.23
N ASN A 284 -14.91 7.84 20.52
CA ASN A 284 -16.36 8.07 20.63
C ASN A 284 -17.15 6.88 20.08
N ASN A 285 -16.79 6.38 18.90
CA ASN A 285 -17.41 5.19 18.31
C ASN A 285 -17.34 4.01 19.29
N LEU A 286 -16.21 3.84 19.97
CA LEU A 286 -16.05 2.79 20.98
C LEU A 286 -16.93 3.00 22.22
N ILE A 287 -17.09 4.23 22.69
CA ILE A 287 -18.03 4.54 23.76
C ILE A 287 -19.46 4.18 23.33
N GLU A 288 -19.87 4.60 22.13
CA GLU A 288 -21.21 4.35 21.61
C GLU A 288 -21.49 2.85 21.47
N GLU A 289 -20.59 2.09 20.87
CA GLU A 289 -20.74 0.63 20.73
C GLU A 289 -20.75 -0.07 22.09
N LEU A 290 -19.90 0.34 23.04
CA LEU A 290 -19.92 -0.24 24.39
C LEU A 290 -21.21 0.06 25.14
N ILE A 291 -21.84 1.23 24.93
CA ILE A 291 -23.12 1.62 25.55
C ILE A 291 -24.30 0.91 24.88
N ILE A 292 -24.40 0.92 23.55
CA ILE A 292 -25.51 0.32 22.80
C ILE A 292 -25.64 -1.16 23.17
N HIS A 293 -24.52 -1.83 23.32
CA HIS A 293 -24.48 -3.25 23.62
C HIS A 293 -24.53 -3.61 25.11
N ASP A 294 -24.64 -2.63 26.02
CA ASP A 294 -24.93 -2.87 27.45
C ASP A 294 -26.43 -3.20 27.67
N GLY A 295 -27.29 -2.96 26.66
CA GLY A 295 -28.75 -3.13 26.73
C GLY A 295 -29.34 -4.40 26.09
N ASP A 296 -28.64 -5.06 25.16
CA ASP A 296 -29.17 -6.19 24.37
C ASP A 296 -28.26 -7.43 24.44
N ASN A 297 -28.76 -8.50 25.07
CA ASN A 297 -27.99 -9.69 25.47
C ASN A 297 -27.60 -10.66 24.34
N GLU A 298 -27.93 -10.43 23.06
CA GLU A 298 -27.83 -11.50 22.04
C GLU A 298 -27.22 -11.15 20.68
N LYS A 299 -26.78 -9.91 20.40
CA LYS A 299 -26.12 -9.56 19.12
C LYS A 299 -25.04 -8.50 19.34
N SER A 300 -23.74 -8.86 19.35
CA SER A 300 -22.69 -7.82 19.53
C SER A 300 -21.22 -8.23 19.35
N ASP A 301 -20.85 -9.51 19.47
CA ASP A 301 -19.40 -9.86 19.49
C ASP A 301 -18.67 -9.58 18.18
N GLU A 302 -19.39 -9.47 17.06
CA GLU A 302 -18.81 -9.25 15.73
C GLU A 302 -18.60 -7.77 15.43
N ASP A 303 -19.56 -6.91 15.81
CA ASP A 303 -19.48 -5.45 15.62
C ASP A 303 -18.41 -4.82 16.52
N LEU A 304 -18.32 -5.27 17.78
CA LEU A 304 -17.22 -4.90 18.67
C LEU A 304 -15.86 -5.31 18.07
N LYS A 305 -15.73 -6.53 17.54
CA LYS A 305 -14.48 -6.99 16.91
C LYS A 305 -14.12 -6.16 15.68
N GLU A 306 -15.08 -5.74 14.87
CA GLU A 306 -14.85 -4.88 13.70
C GLU A 306 -14.36 -3.49 14.14
N LEU A 307 -14.96 -2.90 15.17
CA LEU A 307 -14.52 -1.61 15.68
C LEU A 307 -13.10 -1.65 16.26
N PHE A 308 -12.76 -2.68 17.05
CA PHE A 308 -11.39 -2.81 17.57
C PHE A 308 -10.37 -3.07 16.47
N ALA A 309 -10.75 -3.79 15.41
CA ALA A 309 -9.89 -3.93 14.23
C ALA A 309 -9.66 -2.58 13.53
N ASN A 310 -10.66 -1.71 13.48
CA ASN A 310 -10.52 -0.35 12.94
C ASN A 310 -9.56 0.49 13.78
N MET A 311 -9.64 0.42 15.12
CA MET A 311 -8.69 1.08 16.01
C MET A 311 -7.26 0.55 15.85
N ASP A 312 -7.08 -0.78 15.77
CA ASP A 312 -5.77 -1.39 15.51
C ASP A 312 -5.21 -0.96 14.14
N ASN A 313 -6.06 -0.88 13.11
CA ASN A 313 -5.66 -0.41 11.79
C ASN A 313 -5.25 1.07 11.81
N LEU A 314 -5.98 1.93 12.54
CA LEU A 314 -5.61 3.33 12.73
C LEU A 314 -4.29 3.46 13.51
N ILE A 315 -4.09 2.65 14.55
CA ILE A 315 -2.82 2.63 15.29
C ILE A 315 -1.66 2.23 14.36
N ASN A 316 -1.87 1.20 13.54
CA ASN A 316 -0.83 0.69 12.65
C ASN A 316 -0.54 1.63 11.49
N SER A 317 -1.56 2.30 10.93
CA SER A 317 -1.36 3.28 9.85
C SER A 317 -0.55 4.48 10.32
N VAL A 318 -0.64 4.87 11.59
CA VAL A 318 0.17 5.96 12.17
C VAL A 318 1.56 5.49 12.59
N LYS A 319 1.77 4.20 12.90
CA LYS A 319 3.12 3.68 13.21
C LYS A 319 4.07 3.73 12.00
N ASP A 320 3.53 3.62 10.79
CA ASP A 320 4.31 3.69 9.54
C ASP A 320 4.84 5.12 9.24
N TYR A 321 4.48 6.11 10.06
CA TYR A 321 4.98 7.48 10.01
C TYR A 321 6.21 7.77 10.89
N LYS A 322 6.79 6.75 11.55
CA LYS A 322 8.06 6.86 12.28
C LYS A 322 9.26 6.80 11.36
#